data_AF-A0A3P6NRT3-F1
#
_entry.id   AF-A0A3P6NRT3-F1
#
_cell.length_a   1.000
_cell.length_b   1.000
_cell.length_c   1.000
_cell.angle_alpha   90.00
_cell.angle_beta   90.00
_cell.angle_gamma   90.00
#
_symmetry.space_group_name_H-M   'P 1'
#
loop_
_entity.id
_entity.type
_entity.pdbx_description
1 polymer ?
#
loop_
_entity_poly.entity_id
_entity_poly.type
_entity_poly.pdbx_seq_one_letter_code
_entity_poly.pdbx_strand_id
1 'polypeptide(L)'
;MADECIRYSTIIHELMHVIGFIHEHQRADRDAYVKIMWQNVIPGAESDFDKLPTEGLSYYGEEYDYFSIMHYESNEGSRNGLNTIEANVEFYTKLMGKGNQFSAADLHRINRAYRCSSTYNLH
;
A
#
# COMPACT_ATOMS: atom_id res chain seq x y z
N MET A 1 -17.47 22.72 2.65
CA MET A 1 -17.98 21.36 2.37
C MET A 1 -16.86 20.42 2.75
N ALA A 2 -16.87 19.93 3.99
CA ALA A 2 -15.81 19.14 4.60
C ALA A 2 -16.28 17.70 4.92
N ASP A 3 -17.39 17.27 4.32
CA ASP A 3 -17.97 15.93 4.54
C ASP A 3 -17.35 14.86 3.62
N GLU A 4 -16.61 15.26 2.57
CA GLU A 4 -16.03 14.33 1.58
C GLU A 4 -14.54 14.03 1.82
N CYS A 5 -13.86 14.75 2.72
CA CYS A 5 -12.42 14.63 2.98
C CYS A 5 -12.05 13.76 4.19
N ILE A 6 -13.03 13.14 4.87
CA ILE A 6 -12.82 12.39 6.12
C ILE A 6 -13.33 10.95 5.94
N ARG A 7 -12.83 10.25 4.92
CA ARG A 7 -13.04 8.81 4.81
C ARG A 7 -12.15 8.10 5.82
N TYR A 8 -12.72 7.22 6.63
CA TYR A 8 -11.97 6.43 7.63
C TYR A 8 -10.71 5.80 7.03
N SER A 9 -10.84 5.16 5.85
CA SER A 9 -9.74 4.53 5.12
C SER A 9 -8.60 5.50 4.78
N THR A 10 -8.93 6.73 4.36
CA THR A 10 -7.93 7.76 4.05
C THR A 10 -7.22 8.22 5.32
N ILE A 11 -7.95 8.44 6.41
CA ILE A 11 -7.35 8.87 7.68
C ILE A 11 -6.34 7.84 8.19
N ILE A 12 -6.70 6.55 8.17
CA ILE A 12 -5.79 5.50 8.65
C ILE A 12 -4.59 5.31 7.72
N HIS A 13 -4.74 5.51 6.42
CA HIS A 13 -3.64 5.48 5.45
C HIS A 13 -2.61 6.59 5.74
N GLU A 14 -3.08 7.83 5.90
CA GLU A 14 -2.20 8.95 6.25
C GLU A 14 -1.59 8.78 7.64
N LEU A 15 -2.33 8.22 8.60
CA LEU A 15 -1.79 7.88 9.90
C LEU A 15 -0.68 6.83 9.80
N MET A 16 -0.82 5.82 8.93
CA MET A 16 0.22 4.82 8.69
C MET A 16 1.51 5.44 8.16
N HIS A 17 1.42 6.42 7.26
CA HIS A 17 2.59 7.20 6.85
C HIS A 17 3.24 7.94 8.02
N VAL A 18 2.45 8.58 8.90
CA VAL A 18 2.97 9.27 10.09
C VAL A 18 3.72 8.32 11.03
N ILE A 19 3.26 7.08 11.17
CA ILE A 19 3.92 6.05 11.99
C ILE A 19 4.98 5.22 11.23
N GLY A 20 5.44 5.71 10.07
CA GLY A 20 6.63 5.19 9.40
C GLY A 20 6.39 4.08 8.38
N PHE A 21 5.15 3.87 7.93
CA PHE A 21 4.85 2.93 6.85
C PHE A 21 4.85 3.62 5.49
N ILE A 22 5.33 2.91 4.49
CA ILE A 22 5.37 3.34 3.09
C ILE A 22 4.33 2.58 2.29
N HIS A 23 4.13 2.96 1.02
CA HIS A 23 3.23 2.21 0.16
C HIS A 23 3.70 0.78 -0.08
N GLU A 24 2.76 -0.16 -0.16
CA GLU A 24 3.07 -1.58 -0.35
C GLU A 24 3.78 -1.82 -1.69
N HIS A 25 3.39 -1.09 -2.75
CA HIS A 25 4.04 -1.21 -4.06
C HIS A 25 5.47 -0.67 -4.10
N GLN A 26 5.92 0.07 -3.09
CA GLN A 26 7.28 0.60 -3.01
C GLN A 26 8.26 -0.36 -2.34
N ARG A 27 7.81 -1.55 -1.91
CA ARG A 27 8.70 -2.60 -1.38
C ARG A 27 9.77 -3.01 -2.39
N ALA A 28 10.94 -3.39 -1.89
CA ALA A 28 12.07 -3.83 -2.72
C ALA A 28 11.79 -5.15 -3.46
N ASP A 29 10.93 -6.00 -2.90
CA ASP A 29 10.51 -7.29 -3.46
C ASP A 29 9.23 -7.22 -4.32
N ARG A 30 8.64 -6.03 -4.52
CA ARG A 30 7.34 -5.85 -5.20
C ARG A 30 7.27 -6.48 -6.60
N ASP A 31 8.39 -6.55 -7.32
CA ASP A 31 8.42 -7.09 -8.70
C ASP A 31 8.12 -8.61 -8.76
N ALA A 32 8.20 -9.33 -7.63
CA ALA A 32 7.73 -10.71 -7.54
C ALA A 32 6.19 -10.82 -7.52
N TYR A 33 5.49 -9.72 -7.19
CA TYR A 33 4.06 -9.68 -6.92
C TYR A 33 3.26 -8.81 -7.91
N VAL A 34 3.85 -7.71 -8.36
CA VAL A 34 3.25 -6.72 -9.26
C VAL A 34 4.25 -6.26 -10.32
N LYS A 35 3.73 -5.71 -11.40
CA LYS A 35 4.49 -5.00 -12.44
C LYS A 35 3.96 -3.58 -12.59
N ILE A 36 4.87 -2.64 -12.82
CA ILE A 36 4.54 -1.24 -13.13
C ILE A 36 4.42 -1.08 -14.64
N MET A 37 3.27 -0.58 -15.09
CA MET A 37 2.97 -0.30 -16.49
C MET A 37 3.37 1.15 -16.79
N TRP A 38 4.68 1.39 -16.89
CA TRP A 38 5.26 2.73 -17.06
C TRP A 38 4.66 3.54 -18.22
N GLN A 39 4.24 2.86 -19.30
CA GLN A 39 3.56 3.48 -20.43
C GLN A 39 2.18 4.08 -20.09
N ASN A 40 1.62 3.78 -18.92
CA ASN A 40 0.36 4.32 -18.43
C ASN A 40 0.57 5.37 -17.32
N VAL A 41 1.78 5.53 -16.79
CA VAL A 41 2.09 6.51 -15.74
C VAL A 41 2.12 7.93 -16.31
N ILE A 42 1.61 8.90 -15.54
CA ILE A 42 1.71 10.34 -15.88
C ILE A 42 3.19 10.72 -16.03
N PRO A 43 3.61 11.31 -17.18
CA PRO A 43 5.00 11.72 -17.35
C PRO A 43 5.45 12.70 -16.26
N GLY A 44 6.57 12.39 -15.61
CA GLY A 44 7.11 13.17 -14.48
C GLY A 44 6.67 12.68 -13.10
N ALA A 45 5.78 11.69 -13.00
CA ALA A 45 5.34 11.07 -11.74
C ALA A 45 5.97 9.68 -11.50
N GLU A 46 6.99 9.30 -12.27
CA GLU A 46 7.60 7.97 -12.21
C GLU A 46 8.16 7.64 -10.81
N SER A 47 8.66 8.66 -10.09
CA SER A 47 9.21 8.52 -8.74
C SER A 47 8.19 8.02 -7.71
N ASP A 48 6.89 8.23 -7.93
CA ASP A 48 5.83 7.77 -7.01
C ASP A 48 5.70 6.23 -7.05
N PHE A 49 6.26 5.60 -8.09
CA PHE A 49 6.29 4.16 -8.27
C PHE A 49 7.68 3.57 -8.01
N ASP A 50 8.66 4.35 -7.57
CA ASP A 50 10.00 3.84 -7.29
C ASP A 50 10.00 2.91 -6.07
N LYS A 51 10.85 1.88 -6.12
CA LYS A 51 11.12 1.03 -4.95
C LYS A 51 11.95 1.83 -3.96
N LEU A 52 11.61 1.75 -2.68
CA LEU A 52 12.36 2.41 -1.62
C LEU A 52 13.52 1.49 -1.13
N PRO A 53 14.68 2.07 -0.76
CA PRO A 53 15.80 1.31 -0.23
C PRO A 53 15.41 0.49 1.01
N THR A 54 15.95 -0.72 1.14
CA THR A 54 15.67 -1.58 2.31
C THR A 54 16.32 -1.08 3.60
N GLU A 55 17.28 -0.15 3.51
CA GLU A 55 17.93 0.42 4.70
C GLU A 55 16.92 1.23 5.52
N GLY A 56 16.67 0.79 6.76
CA GLY A 56 15.66 1.38 7.63
C GLY A 56 14.22 0.90 7.40
N LEU A 57 13.98 0.04 6.39
CA LEU A 57 12.68 -0.57 6.12
C LEU A 57 12.66 -2.05 6.51
N SER A 58 11.57 -2.48 7.14
CA SER A 58 11.34 -3.87 7.50
C SER A 58 9.90 -4.26 7.18
N TYR A 59 9.73 -5.40 6.53
CA TYR A 59 8.41 -6.01 6.30
C TYR A 59 7.96 -6.86 7.49
N TYR A 60 8.79 -6.94 8.53
CA TYR A 60 8.57 -7.70 9.75
C TYR A 60 8.18 -9.17 9.52
N GLY A 61 8.66 -9.77 8.42
CA GLY A 61 8.38 -11.17 8.07
C GLY A 61 7.00 -11.39 7.43
N GLU A 62 6.26 -10.34 7.11
CA GLU A 62 4.99 -10.43 6.40
C GLU A 62 5.22 -10.47 4.88
N GLU A 63 4.42 -11.27 4.19
CA GLU A 63 4.38 -11.34 2.73
C GLU A 63 3.84 -10.03 2.13
N TYR A 64 3.87 -9.93 0.80
CA TYR A 64 3.27 -8.80 0.08
C TYR A 64 1.76 -8.84 0.20
N ASP A 65 1.16 -7.73 0.60
CA ASP A 65 -0.27 -7.66 0.88
C ASP A 65 -1.01 -6.79 -0.14
N TYR A 66 -1.63 -7.44 -1.13
CA TYR A 66 -2.47 -6.78 -2.14
C TYR A 66 -3.65 -6.02 -1.55
N PHE A 67 -4.10 -6.34 -0.33
CA PHE A 67 -5.24 -5.68 0.33
C PHE A 67 -4.81 -4.71 1.43
N SER A 68 -3.51 -4.46 1.59
CA SER A 68 -2.99 -3.48 2.54
C SER A 68 -3.65 -2.13 2.28
N ILE A 69 -3.99 -1.44 3.36
CA ILE A 69 -4.49 -0.06 3.28
C ILE A 69 -3.44 0.88 2.66
N MET A 70 -2.17 0.48 2.63
CA MET A 70 -1.04 1.19 2.01
C MET A 70 -0.81 0.84 0.55
N HIS A 71 -1.63 -0.01 -0.06
CA HIS A 71 -1.48 -0.34 -1.47
C HIS A 71 -2.24 0.65 -2.36
N TYR A 72 -1.60 1.17 -3.41
CA TYR A 72 -2.27 1.96 -4.44
C TYR A 72 -3.37 1.18 -5.18
N GLU A 73 -4.37 1.90 -5.67
CA GLU A 73 -5.30 1.36 -6.65
C GLU A 73 -4.57 1.03 -7.97
N SER A 74 -5.09 0.10 -8.76
CA SER A 74 -4.41 -0.38 -9.96
C SER A 74 -4.19 0.69 -11.03
N ASN A 75 -5.02 1.75 -11.06
CA ASN A 75 -4.97 2.85 -12.02
C ASN A 75 -4.52 4.18 -11.39
N GLU A 76 -3.98 4.16 -10.16
CA GLU A 76 -3.46 5.36 -9.50
C GLU A 76 -2.34 5.99 -10.35
N GLY A 77 -2.30 7.33 -10.46
CA GLY A 77 -1.31 8.02 -11.30
C GLY A 77 -1.38 7.71 -12.81
N SER A 78 -2.52 7.21 -13.31
CA SER A 78 -2.70 6.87 -14.73
C SER A 78 -2.95 8.08 -15.62
N ARG A 79 -2.26 8.14 -16.76
CA ARG A 79 -2.45 9.17 -17.81
C ARG A 79 -3.60 8.89 -18.77
N ASN A 80 -4.10 7.65 -18.79
CA ASN A 80 -5.06 7.17 -19.79
C ASN A 80 -6.19 6.33 -19.19
N GLY A 81 -6.30 6.30 -17.86
CA GLY A 81 -7.31 5.51 -17.13
C GLY A 81 -7.03 4.01 -17.12
N LEU A 82 -5.95 3.54 -17.76
CA LEU A 82 -5.52 2.14 -17.71
C LEU A 82 -4.68 1.88 -16.45
N ASN A 83 -4.51 0.60 -16.11
CA ASN A 83 -3.72 0.20 -14.95
C ASN A 83 -2.26 0.69 -15.06
N THR A 84 -1.76 1.32 -14.00
CA THR A 84 -0.35 1.62 -13.76
C THR A 84 0.31 0.51 -12.96
N ILE A 85 -0.45 -0.25 -12.17
CA ILE A 85 0.02 -1.41 -11.41
C ILE A 85 -0.85 -2.62 -11.76
N GLU A 86 -0.23 -3.72 -12.16
CA GLU A 86 -0.90 -5.00 -12.39
C GLU A 86 -0.27 -6.07 -11.52
N ALA A 87 -1.08 -6.90 -10.86
CA ALA A 87 -0.58 -8.05 -10.14
C ALA A 87 -0.10 -9.12 -11.12
N ASN A 88 0.97 -9.83 -10.77
CA ASN A 88 1.48 -10.97 -11.53
C ASN A 88 0.43 -12.11 -11.60
N VAL A 89 -0.42 -12.20 -10.58
CA VAL A 89 -1.65 -13.02 -10.60
C VAL A 89 -2.84 -12.09 -10.78
N GLU A 90 -3.43 -12.10 -11.97
CA GLU A 90 -4.44 -11.13 -12.44
C GLU A 90 -5.62 -10.92 -11.46
N PHE A 91 -6.01 -11.97 -10.75
CA PHE A 91 -7.07 -11.91 -9.75
C PHE A 91 -6.87 -10.81 -8.71
N TYR A 92 -5.61 -10.53 -8.32
CA TYR A 92 -5.30 -9.54 -7.29
C TYR A 92 -5.32 -8.10 -7.80
N THR A 93 -5.22 -7.86 -9.12
CA THR A 93 -5.18 -6.50 -9.68
C THR A 93 -6.39 -5.67 -9.23
N LYS A 94 -7.58 -6.27 -9.19
CA LYS A 94 -8.82 -5.60 -8.77
C LYS A 94 -8.99 -5.44 -7.25
N LEU A 95 -8.12 -6.04 -6.43
CA LEU A 95 -8.19 -5.96 -4.97
C LEU A 95 -7.33 -4.81 -4.41
N MET A 96 -6.28 -4.44 -5.15
CA MET A 96 -5.34 -3.38 -4.79
C MET A 96 -6.06 -2.04 -4.57
N GLY A 97 -5.73 -1.36 -3.47
CA GLY A 97 -6.30 -0.07 -3.07
C GLY A 97 -7.78 -0.08 -2.68
N LYS A 98 -8.38 -1.26 -2.50
CA LYS A 98 -9.78 -1.40 -2.02
C LYS A 98 -9.90 -1.70 -0.52
N GLY A 99 -8.79 -1.70 0.21
CA GLY A 99 -8.78 -1.80 1.66
C GLY A 99 -9.57 -0.65 2.30
N ASN A 100 -10.51 -0.97 3.18
CA ASN A 100 -11.30 0.02 3.94
C ASN A 100 -10.93 0.08 5.43
N GLN A 101 -10.02 -0.78 5.86
CA GLN A 101 -9.48 -0.92 7.21
C GLN A 101 -8.09 -1.56 7.12
N PHE A 102 -7.38 -1.65 8.26
CA PHE A 102 -6.13 -2.41 8.32
C PHE A 102 -6.35 -3.87 7.90
N SER A 103 -5.43 -4.39 7.10
CA SER A 103 -5.31 -5.82 6.91
C SER A 103 -4.69 -6.49 8.14
N ALA A 104 -4.71 -7.82 8.18
CA ALA A 104 -3.99 -8.56 9.22
C ALA A 104 -2.47 -8.28 9.18
N ALA A 105 -1.90 -8.18 7.97
CA ALA A 105 -0.48 -7.87 7.77
C ALA A 105 -0.15 -6.45 8.24
N ASP A 106 -1.01 -5.46 7.97
CA ASP A 106 -0.83 -4.08 8.46
C ASP A 106 -0.74 -4.06 10.00
N LEU A 107 -1.70 -4.69 10.68
CA LEU A 107 -1.72 -4.77 12.15
C LEU A 107 -0.51 -5.53 12.71
N HIS A 108 -0.11 -6.63 12.08
CA HIS A 108 1.06 -7.40 12.50
C HIS A 108 2.34 -6.57 12.39
N ARG A 109 2.54 -5.87 11.28
CA ARG A 109 3.72 -5.03 11.11
C ARG A 109 3.73 -3.87 12.11
N ILE A 110 2.59 -3.21 12.35
CA ILE A 110 2.48 -2.15 13.38
C ILE A 110 2.88 -2.72 14.75
N ASN A 111 2.29 -3.85 15.14
CA ASN A 111 2.58 -4.47 16.43
C ASN A 111 4.05 -4.89 16.58
N ARG A 112 4.67 -5.41 15.51
CA ARG A 112 6.09 -5.80 15.52
C ARG A 112 7.01 -4.58 15.53
N ALA A 113 6.70 -3.53 14.77
CA ALA A 113 7.45 -2.28 14.72
C ALA A 113 7.53 -1.61 16.10
N TYR A 114 6.39 -1.54 16.79
CA TYR A 114 6.26 -0.85 18.08
C TYR A 114 6.33 -1.78 19.30
N ARG A 115 6.68 -3.06 19.09
CA ARG A 115 6.85 -4.08 20.15
C ARG A 115 5.63 -4.21 21.06
N CYS A 116 4.44 -4.17 20.47
CA CYS A 116 3.19 -4.33 21.20
C CYS A 116 3.09 -5.74 21.78
N SER A 117 2.88 -5.87 23.09
CA SER A 117 2.83 -7.15 23.82
C SER A 117 1.44 -7.80 23.86
N SER A 118 0.41 -7.11 23.38
CA SER A 118 -0.98 -7.59 23.35
C SER A 118 -1.74 -6.90 22.22
N THR A 119 -2.47 -7.67 21.42
CA THR A 119 -3.50 -7.13 20.53
C THR A 119 -4.71 -6.72 21.36
N TYR A 120 -5.07 -5.43 21.34
CA TYR A 120 -6.36 -4.99 21.86
C TYR A 120 -7.43 -5.53 20.90
N ASN A 121 -8.21 -6.52 21.33
CA ASN A 121 -9.38 -6.95 20.56
C ASN A 121 -10.41 -5.82 20.61
N LEU A 122 -10.65 -5.17 19.48
CA LEU A 122 -11.82 -4.29 19.33
C LEU A 122 -13.06 -5.18 19.40
N HIS A 123 -13.85 -5.01 20.47
CA HIS A 123 -15.19 -5.58 20.61
C HIS A 123 -16.17 -4.89 19.67
#